data_AF-A0A7D4TI33-F1
#
_entry.id   AF-A0A7D4TI33-F1
#
_cell.length_a   1.000
_cell.length_b   1.000
_cell.length_c   1.000
_cell.angle_alpha   90.00
_cell.angle_beta   90.00
_cell.angle_gamma   90.00
#
_symmetry.space_group_name_H-M   'P 1'
#
loop_
_entity.id
_entity.type
_entity.pdbx_description
1 polymer ?
#
loop_
_entity_poly.entity_id
_entity_poly.type
_entity_poly.pdbx_seq_one_letter_code
_entity_poly.pdbx_strand_id
1 'polypeptide(L)'
;MPDALGAIVAKAAAYAVDQRDRGRHLDDLAVLLAAAGGRRGLGLDRLTRRDKQHLHPTFGQLADSGHRAWMLMVANDRAIEQRAADLVIAALSTTSAKRPGAPQRRHVSARNRTRLT
;
A
#
# COMPACT_ATOMS: atom_id res chain seq x y z
N MET A 1 -1.40 14.37 -9.99
CA MET A 1 -0.59 13.18 -10.33
C MET A 1 -0.46 12.32 -9.09
N PRO A 2 -0.65 10.98 -9.18
CA PRO A 2 -0.51 10.11 -8.02
C PRO A 2 0.93 10.14 -7.50
N ASP A 3 1.09 9.97 -6.18
CA ASP A 3 2.41 9.68 -5.62
C ASP A 3 2.82 8.23 -5.94
N ALA A 4 4.06 7.87 -5.64
CA ALA A 4 4.59 6.54 -5.97
C ALA A 4 3.71 5.40 -5.43
N LEU A 5 3.18 5.54 -4.21
CA LEU A 5 2.28 4.56 -3.62
C LEU A 5 0.95 4.47 -4.39
N GLY A 6 0.35 5.62 -4.72
CA GLY A 6 -0.87 5.67 -5.52
C GLY A 6 -0.70 5.02 -6.90
N ALA A 7 0.46 5.19 -7.54
CA ALA A 7 0.76 4.55 -8.82
C ALA A 7 0.85 3.01 -8.69
N ILE A 8 1.54 2.52 -7.65
CA ILE A 8 1.65 1.08 -7.35
C ILE A 8 0.26 0.49 -7.09
N VAL A 9 -0.57 1.15 -6.28
CA VAL A 9 -1.94 0.69 -5.96
C VAL A 9 -2.81 0.66 -7.22
N ALA A 10 -2.76 1.71 -8.05
CA ALA A 10 -3.51 1.76 -9.30
C ALA A 10 -3.10 0.63 -10.26
N LYS A 11 -1.79 0.36 -10.35
CA LYS A 11 -1.26 -0.73 -11.15
C LYS A 11 -1.70 -2.10 -10.64
N ALA A 12 -1.69 -2.31 -9.32
CA ALA A 12 -2.17 -3.56 -8.70
C ALA A 12 -3.69 -3.74 -8.87
N ALA A 13 -4.47 -2.66 -8.82
CA ALA A 13 -5.90 -2.70 -9.13
C ALA A 13 -6.15 -3.09 -10.60
N ALA A 14 -5.34 -2.59 -11.53
CA ALA A 14 -5.40 -2.98 -12.94
C ALA A 14 -5.12 -4.48 -13.13
N TYR A 15 -4.14 -5.06 -12.45
CA TYR A 15 -3.86 -6.50 -12.47
C TYR A 15 -5.06 -7.36 -12.06
N ALA A 16 -5.88 -6.87 -11.12
CA ALA A 16 -7.06 -7.60 -10.64
C ALA A 16 -8.18 -7.68 -11.68
N VAL A 17 -8.32 -6.66 -12.54
CA VAL A 17 -9.43 -6.54 -13.51
C VAL A 17 -9.02 -6.89 -14.93
N ASP A 18 -7.77 -6.66 -15.31
CA ASP A 18 -7.23 -6.91 -16.64
C ASP A 18 -6.46 -8.22 -16.69
N GLN A 19 -7.08 -9.22 -17.30
CA GLN A 19 -6.52 -10.57 -17.40
C GLN A 19 -5.74 -10.79 -18.71
N ARG A 20 -5.74 -9.83 -19.64
CA ARG A 20 -5.17 -10.02 -20.98
C ARG A 20 -3.65 -10.06 -20.98
N ASP A 21 -3.02 -9.33 -20.07
CA ASP A 21 -1.55 -9.29 -19.94
C ASP A 21 -1.12 -9.16 -18.47
N ARG A 22 -1.40 -10.19 -17.67
CA ARG A 22 -1.02 -10.24 -16.25
C ARG A 22 0.49 -10.15 -16.03
N GLY A 23 1.28 -10.70 -16.96
CA GLY A 23 2.74 -10.64 -16.90
C GLY A 23 3.24 -9.20 -16.97
N ARG A 24 2.77 -8.41 -17.94
CA ARG A 24 3.16 -7.00 -18.07
C ARG A 24 2.78 -6.18 -16.86
N HIS A 25 1.64 -6.46 -16.21
CA HIS A 25 1.26 -5.75 -15.00
C HIS A 25 2.24 -5.99 -13.84
N LEU A 26 2.79 -7.19 -13.72
CA LEU A 26 3.84 -7.51 -12.72
C LEU A 26 5.18 -6.90 -13.09
N ASP A 27 5.53 -6.89 -14.38
CA ASP A 27 6.76 -6.26 -14.90
C ASP A 27 6.73 -4.74 -14.62
N ASP A 28 5.62 -4.07 -14.91
CA ASP A 28 5.42 -2.64 -14.62
C ASP A 28 5.44 -2.34 -13.12
N LEU A 29 4.94 -3.25 -12.27
CA LEU A 29 5.02 -3.10 -10.81
C LEU A 29 6.46 -3.15 -10.31
N ALA A 30 7.29 -4.05 -10.85
CA ALA A 30 8.72 -4.09 -10.53
C ALA A 30 9.40 -2.77 -10.92
N VAL A 31 9.09 -2.23 -12.11
CA VAL A 31 9.59 -0.92 -12.56
C VAL A 31 9.14 0.23 -11.65
N LEU A 32 7.88 0.24 -11.23
CA LEU A 32 7.37 1.26 -10.31
C LEU A 32 8.04 1.18 -8.93
N LEU A 33 8.34 -0.02 -8.44
CA LEU A 33 9.09 -0.21 -7.20
C LEU A 33 10.53 0.31 -7.32
N ALA A 34 11.18 0.06 -8.45
CA ALA A 34 12.51 0.60 -8.75
C ALA A 34 12.49 2.13 -8.76
N ALA A 35 11.54 2.70 -9.51
CA ALA A 35 11.39 4.14 -9.68
C ALA A 35 10.98 4.87 -8.39
N ALA A 36 10.21 4.19 -7.51
CA ALA A 36 9.85 4.73 -6.21
C ALA A 36 11.05 4.89 -5.27
N GLY A 37 12.19 4.28 -5.60
CA GLY A 37 13.47 4.47 -4.95
C GLY A 37 13.43 3.97 -3.51
N GLY A 38 13.90 2.73 -3.29
CA GLY A 38 13.91 2.00 -2.00
C GLY A 38 14.57 2.69 -0.79
N ARG A 39 14.91 3.99 -0.88
CA ARG A 39 15.44 4.85 0.19
C ARG A 39 14.45 5.90 0.72
N ARG A 40 13.40 6.28 -0.04
CA ARG A 40 12.34 7.18 0.45
C ARG A 40 11.11 6.35 0.76
N GLY A 41 10.63 6.41 2.00
CA GLY A 41 9.50 5.60 2.44
C GLY A 41 8.31 5.79 1.52
N LEU A 42 7.76 4.69 1.01
CA LEU A 42 6.53 4.66 0.18
C LEU A 42 5.31 5.25 0.92
N GLY A 43 5.43 5.55 2.22
CA GLY A 43 4.31 6.01 3.06
C GLY A 43 3.26 4.91 3.21
N LEU A 44 3.72 3.67 3.46
CA LEU A 44 2.89 2.46 3.59
C LEU A 44 1.90 2.55 4.76
N ASP A 45 2.14 3.45 5.71
CA ASP A 45 1.22 3.80 6.81
C ASP A 45 -0.12 4.37 6.30
N ARG A 46 -0.14 4.91 5.08
CA ARG A 46 -1.32 5.48 4.43
C ARG A 46 -2.20 4.43 3.72
N LEU A 47 -1.76 3.17 3.63
CA LEU A 47 -2.50 2.10 2.97
C LEU A 47 -3.85 1.85 3.62
N THR A 48 -4.92 2.01 2.85
CA THR A 48 -6.27 1.63 3.27
C THR A 48 -6.48 0.12 3.13
N ARG A 49 -7.54 -0.40 3.76
CA ARG A 49 -7.93 -1.81 3.59
C ARG A 49 -8.16 -2.18 2.11
N ARG A 50 -8.71 -1.27 1.32
CA ARG A 50 -8.98 -1.50 -0.11
C ARG A 50 -7.68 -1.57 -0.91
N ASP A 51 -6.72 -0.70 -0.61
CA ASP A 51 -5.41 -0.74 -1.27
C ASP A 51 -4.71 -2.08 -0.99
N LYS A 52 -4.74 -2.55 0.26
CA LYS A 52 -4.19 -3.86 0.63
C LYS A 52 -4.84 -5.02 -0.13
N GLN A 53 -6.15 -4.95 -0.39
CA GLN A 53 -6.87 -5.96 -1.19
C GLN A 53 -6.39 -6.00 -2.64
N HIS A 54 -6.05 -4.85 -3.24
CA HIS A 54 -5.51 -4.78 -4.58
C HIS A 54 -4.05 -5.24 -4.65
N LEU A 55 -3.26 -4.95 -3.62
CA LEU A 55 -1.83 -5.30 -3.57
C LEU A 55 -1.58 -6.79 -3.27
N HIS A 56 -2.42 -7.45 -2.46
CA HIS A 56 -2.18 -8.83 -2.03
C HIS A 56 -1.97 -9.83 -3.19
N PRO A 57 -2.77 -9.84 -4.27
CA PRO A 57 -2.58 -10.78 -5.37
C PRO A 57 -1.26 -10.58 -6.14
N THR A 58 -0.83 -9.34 -6.34
CA THR A 58 0.39 -9.04 -7.10
C THR A 58 1.65 -9.26 -6.27
N PHE A 59 1.64 -8.82 -5.01
CA PHE A 59 2.77 -9.00 -4.11
C PHE A 59 2.92 -10.45 -3.63
N GLY A 60 1.87 -11.27 -3.71
CA GLY A 60 2.00 -12.71 -3.57
C GLY A 60 2.81 -13.37 -4.70
N GLN A 61 2.74 -12.84 -5.93
CA GLN A 61 3.57 -13.31 -7.06
C GLN A 61 5.00 -12.79 -6.96
N LEU A 62 5.15 -11.50 -6.61
CA LEU A 62 6.46 -10.84 -6.50
C LEU A 62 7.27 -11.28 -5.28
N ALA A 63 6.66 -11.99 -4.32
CA ALA A 63 7.35 -12.62 -3.19
C ALA A 63 8.35 -13.71 -3.64
N ASP A 64 8.17 -14.29 -4.84
CA ASP A 64 9.17 -15.17 -5.44
C ASP A 64 10.30 -14.32 -6.05
N SER A 65 11.48 -14.33 -5.41
CA SER A 65 12.68 -13.66 -5.92
C SER A 65 13.14 -14.18 -7.29
N GLY A 66 12.71 -15.38 -7.69
CA GLY A 66 12.94 -15.98 -9.01
C GLY A 66 11.91 -15.60 -10.08
N HIS A 67 10.91 -14.78 -9.75
CA HIS A 67 9.86 -14.41 -10.69
C HIS A 67 10.42 -13.63 -11.90
N ARG A 68 9.87 -13.88 -13.10
CA ARG A 68 10.33 -13.27 -14.38
C ARG A 68 10.38 -11.74 -14.37
N ALA A 69 9.49 -11.10 -13.61
CA ALA A 69 9.45 -9.64 -13.46
C ALA A 69 10.77 -9.08 -12.90
N TRP A 70 11.49 -9.85 -12.06
CA TRP A 70 12.79 -9.48 -11.52
C TRP A 70 13.95 -9.72 -12.51
N MET A 71 13.76 -10.58 -13.51
CA MET A 71 14.80 -10.88 -14.49
C MET A 71 14.97 -9.79 -15.54
N LEU A 72 13.97 -8.92 -15.70
CA LEU A 72 14.03 -7.75 -16.57
C LEU A 72 14.94 -6.64 -16.01
N MET A 73 15.38 -6.79 -14.77
CA MET A 73 16.10 -5.76 -14.01
C MET A 73 17.61 -6.01 -13.99
N VAL A 74 18.37 -4.91 -14.12
CA VAL A 74 19.83 -4.93 -13.95
C VAL A 74 20.14 -5.44 -12.54
N ALA A 75 21.17 -6.28 -12.40
CA ALA A 75 21.44 -7.01 -11.16
C ALA A 75 21.55 -6.12 -9.91
N ASN A 76 22.03 -4.88 -10.05
CA ASN A 76 22.22 -3.94 -8.95
C ASN A 76 20.90 -3.29 -8.47
N ASP A 77 19.94 -3.09 -9.38
CA ASP A 77 18.64 -2.47 -9.07
C ASP A 77 17.65 -3.51 -8.51
N ARG A 78 17.74 -4.75 -9.00
CA ARG A 78 16.93 -5.90 -8.56
C ARG A 78 16.91 -6.09 -7.04
N ALA A 79 18.05 -5.99 -6.38
CA ALA A 79 18.14 -6.17 -4.93
C ALA A 79 17.43 -5.04 -4.15
N ILE A 80 17.46 -3.82 -4.67
CA ILE A 80 16.78 -2.66 -4.08
C ILE A 80 15.27 -2.83 -4.23
N GLU A 81 14.84 -3.30 -5.39
CA GLU A 81 13.42 -3.52 -5.72
C GLU A 81 12.80 -4.66 -4.94
N GLN A 82 13.50 -5.79 -4.83
CA GLN A 82 13.05 -6.92 -4.02
C GLN A 82 12.92 -6.51 -2.55
N ARG A 83 13.87 -5.73 -2.02
CA ARG A 83 13.75 -5.16 -0.68
C ARG A 83 12.55 -4.21 -0.55
N ALA A 84 12.24 -3.41 -1.56
CA ALA A 84 11.05 -2.56 -1.55
C ALA A 84 9.77 -3.41 -1.57
N ALA A 85 9.76 -4.52 -2.32
CA ALA A 85 8.65 -5.48 -2.32
C ALA A 85 8.46 -6.13 -0.94
N ASP A 86 9.54 -6.53 -0.27
CA ASP A 86 9.51 -7.09 1.08
C ASP A 86 8.87 -6.12 2.09
N LEU A 87 9.19 -4.82 1.99
CA LEU A 87 8.57 -3.79 2.84
C LEU A 87 7.06 -3.68 2.60
N VAL A 88 6.62 -3.77 1.34
CA VAL A 88 5.19 -3.79 1.01
C VAL A 88 4.55 -5.05 1.59
N ILE A 89 5.14 -6.22 1.38
CA ILE A 89 4.63 -7.51 1.90
C ILE A 89 4.51 -7.45 3.43
N ALA A 90 5.50 -6.93 4.14
CA ALA A 90 5.44 -6.74 5.59
C ALA A 90 4.30 -5.81 6.01
N ALA A 91 4.06 -4.72 5.26
CA ALA A 91 2.95 -3.80 5.53
C ALA A 91 1.56 -4.40 5.23
N LEU A 92 1.47 -5.35 4.29
CA LEU A 92 0.25 -6.12 4.03
C LEU A 92 -0.07 -7.08 5.17
N SER A 93 0.94 -7.76 5.71
CA SER A 93 0.82 -8.70 6.84
C SER A 93 0.55 -8.02 8.17
N THR A 94 0.93 -6.74 8.31
CA THR A 94 0.60 -5.96 9.50
C THR A 94 -0.90 -5.65 9.50
N THR A 95 -1.67 -6.45 10.23
CA THR A 95 -3.06 -6.15 10.58
C THR A 95 -3.09 -4.74 11.16
N SER A 96 -3.84 -3.84 10.52
CA SER A 96 -3.99 -2.46 10.98
C SER A 96 -4.46 -2.48 12.42
N ALA A 97 -3.56 -2.24 13.38
CA ALA A 97 -3.96 -1.93 14.74
C ALA A 97 -4.90 -0.72 14.65
N LYS A 98 -6.09 -0.88 15.22
CA LYS A 98 -7.13 0.15 15.28
C LYS A 98 -6.49 1.44 15.80
N ARG A 99 -6.46 2.48 14.95
CA ARG A 99 -6.06 3.84 15.34
C ARG A 99 -6.86 4.20 16.61
N PRO A 100 -6.23 4.55 17.75
CA PRO A 100 -6.99 5.02 18.91
C PRO A 100 -7.76 6.26 18.47
N GLY A 101 -9.09 6.20 18.66
CA GLY A 101 -10.03 7.20 18.15
C GLY A 101 -9.66 8.61 18.61
N ALA A 102 -9.80 9.57 17.70
CA ALA A 102 -9.71 10.99 18.02
C ALA A 102 -10.64 11.34 19.19
N PRO A 103 -10.24 12.29 20.07
CA PRO A 103 -11.02 12.62 21.26
C PRO A 103 -12.41 13.14 20.88
N GLN A 104 -13.44 12.45 21.36
CA GLN A 104 -14.83 12.87 21.28
C GLN A 104 -14.96 14.26 21.92
N ARG A 105 -15.23 15.29 21.12
CA ARG A 105 -15.60 16.62 21.61
C ARG A 105 -16.84 16.45 22.49
N ARG A 106 -16.67 16.58 23.81
CA ARG A 106 -17.78 16.66 24.75
C ARG A 106 -18.50 17.98 24.51
N HIS A 107 -19.65 17.91 23.83
CA HIS A 107 -20.63 18.99 23.87
C HIS A 107 -21.15 19.11 25.30
N VAL A 108 -20.71 20.15 26.00
CA VAL A 108 -21.35 20.60 27.25
C VAL A 108 -22.67 21.23 26.84
N SER A 109 -23.75 20.44 26.92
CA SER A 109 -25.11 20.95 26.77
C SER A 109 -25.53 21.56 28.11
N ALA A 110 -25.67 22.89 28.13
CA ALA A 110 -26.29 23.62 29.22
C ALA A 110 -27.69 23.06 29.51
N ARG A 111 -27.94 22.65 30.74
CA ARG A 111 -29.29 22.45 31.27
C ARG A 111 -29.53 23.49 32.35
N ASN A 112 -30.23 24.52 31.93
CA ASN A 112 -30.94 25.46 32.76
C ASN A 112 -32.09 24.70 33.47
N ARG A 113 -32.11 24.68 34.81
CA ARG A 113 -33.31 24.35 35.58
C ARG A 113 -33.46 25.34 36.73
N THR A 114 -34.29 26.33 36.44
CA THR A 114 -35.17 27.05 37.33
C THR A 114 -35.69 26.20 38.50
N ARG A 115 -35.51 26.68 39.73
CA ARG A 115 -36.53 26.76 40.80
C ARG A 115 -35.89 27.19 42.13
N LEU A 116 -36.55 28.13 42.79
CA LEU A 116 -36.85 28.27 44.24
C LEU A 116 -37.24 29.75 44.44
N THR A 117 -38.55 30.03 44.51
CA THR A 117 -39.35 30.31 45.73
C THR A 117 -38.98 31.63 46.38
#